data_AF-A0A952TPX1-F1
#
_entry.id   AF-A0A952TPX1-F1
#
_cell.length_a   1.000
_cell.length_b   1.000
_cell.length_c   1.000
_cell.angle_alpha   90.00
_cell.angle_beta   90.00
_cell.angle_gamma   90.00
#
_symmetry.space_group_name_H-M   'P 1'
#
loop_
_entity.id
_entity.type
_entity.pdbx_description
1 polymer ?
#
loop_
_entity_poly.entity_id
_entity_poly.type
_entity_poly.pdbx_seq_one_letter_code
_entity_poly.pdbx_strand_id
1 'polypeptide(L)'
;MKLMNRQNPLRHVLGAGLVLLMLGSVGCKKSSNDNSQQVTARNARAAVAPVPPNAVNPATGQVTSATAYVTTDAANSTAFQTAVKSLVSGQMDPQYVGYVSATDGVMIRAYVEVDAQGRVVPQNSRLSLEIKDEFTNQTDSSGARIPSITMTVPASSGYAYNGQVQLVFQDSVGRIEIYGSFANGGILNGQVWFSNSKTWDGSTAASTLTGLGNFQVQTCGFFRCQ
;
A
#
# COMPACT_ATOMS: atom_id res chain seq x y z
N MET A 1 78.44 -15.98 -8.94
CA MET A 1 78.67 -16.14 -10.38
C MET A 1 77.71 -15.22 -11.14
N LYS A 2 78.29 -14.39 -12.02
CA LYS A 2 77.72 -13.68 -13.18
C LYS A 2 76.46 -12.79 -13.05
N LEU A 3 76.75 -11.49 -13.09
CA LEU A 3 76.02 -10.39 -13.72
C LEU A 3 75.61 -10.67 -15.19
N MET A 4 74.52 -10.03 -15.64
CA MET A 4 74.29 -9.34 -16.95
C MET A 4 72.77 -9.17 -17.13
N ASN A 5 72.15 -7.98 -17.10
CA ASN A 5 72.23 -6.80 -17.99
C ASN A 5 71.86 -7.07 -19.46
N ARG A 6 70.74 -6.50 -19.93
CA ARG A 6 70.67 -5.86 -21.25
C ARG A 6 69.54 -4.83 -21.35
N GLN A 7 69.96 -3.59 -21.57
CA GLN A 7 69.22 -2.44 -22.06
C GLN A 7 68.86 -2.64 -23.55
N ASN A 8 67.75 -2.09 -24.06
CA ASN A 8 67.77 -0.82 -24.79
C ASN A 8 66.40 -0.39 -25.40
N PRO A 9 66.25 0.91 -25.72
CA PRO A 9 65.00 1.61 -26.08
C PRO A 9 64.93 2.02 -27.57
N LEU A 10 63.75 2.45 -28.07
CA LEU A 10 63.55 3.39 -29.20
C LEU A 10 62.03 3.69 -29.31
N ARG A 11 61.54 4.91 -29.01
CA ARG A 11 61.57 6.18 -29.75
C ARG A 11 60.47 6.35 -30.83
N HIS A 12 59.52 7.23 -30.47
CA HIS A 12 58.88 8.33 -31.24
C HIS A 12 57.99 8.00 -32.45
N VAL A 13 56.76 8.54 -32.43
CA VAL A 13 56.14 9.45 -33.43
C VAL A 13 54.89 10.08 -32.77
N LEU A 14 54.97 11.32 -32.24
CA LEU A 14 54.33 12.53 -32.79
C LEU A 14 53.04 12.31 -33.62
N GLY A 15 51.88 12.55 -33.01
CA GLY A 15 50.60 12.63 -33.70
C GLY A 15 49.75 13.77 -33.16
N ALA A 16 49.61 14.80 -33.98
CA ALA A 16 48.85 16.04 -33.85
C ALA A 16 47.57 15.98 -33.00
N GLY A 17 47.31 17.10 -32.32
CA GLY A 17 46.17 17.28 -31.46
C GLY A 17 44.83 17.40 -32.20
N LEU A 18 43.78 17.13 -31.43
CA LEU A 18 42.46 17.68 -31.64
C LEU A 18 41.96 18.15 -30.27
N VAL A 19 41.98 19.47 -30.09
CA VAL A 19 41.33 20.16 -28.97
C VAL A 19 39.83 20.03 -29.21
N LEU A 20 39.17 19.17 -28.42
CA LEU A 20 37.71 19.15 -28.34
C LEU A 20 37.31 19.85 -27.04
N LEU A 21 36.81 21.07 -27.17
CA LEU A 21 36.06 21.78 -26.13
C LEU A 21 34.87 20.91 -25.72
N MET A 22 34.95 20.25 -24.57
CA MET A 22 33.78 19.74 -23.88
C MET A 22 33.39 20.76 -22.82
N LEU A 23 32.30 21.45 -23.16
CA LEU A 23 31.52 22.37 -22.35
C LEU A 23 31.37 21.84 -20.92
N GLY A 24 31.63 22.72 -19.96
CA GLY A 24 31.38 22.48 -18.56
C GLY A 24 29.93 22.03 -18.36
N SER A 25 29.77 20.75 -18.01
CA SER A 25 28.59 20.29 -17.33
C SER A 25 28.55 21.02 -15.99
N VAL A 26 27.81 22.12 -15.94
CA VAL A 26 27.16 22.58 -14.71
C VAL A 26 26.50 21.35 -14.12
N GLY A 27 27.12 20.81 -13.09
CA GLY A 27 26.50 19.80 -12.25
C GLY A 27 25.23 20.43 -11.73
N CYS A 28 24.09 20.04 -12.29
CA CYS A 28 22.83 20.13 -11.60
C CYS A 28 23.07 19.37 -10.29
N LYS A 29 23.34 20.11 -9.21
CA LYS A 29 23.10 19.60 -7.87
C LYS A 29 21.66 19.12 -7.91
N LYS A 30 21.46 17.80 -7.95
CA LYS A 30 20.17 17.22 -7.64
C LYS A 30 19.85 17.76 -6.25
N SER A 31 18.98 18.76 -6.20
CA SER A 31 18.49 19.33 -4.97
C SER A 31 17.89 18.16 -4.22
N SER A 32 18.50 17.79 -3.10
CA SER A 32 18.00 16.77 -2.19
C SER A 32 16.79 17.34 -1.43
N ASN A 33 15.76 17.71 -2.19
CA ASN A 33 14.39 17.90 -1.74
C ASN A 33 13.54 16.87 -2.49
N ASP A 34 13.95 15.59 -2.42
CA ASP A 34 13.15 14.44 -2.83
C ASP A 34 12.01 14.22 -1.80
N ASN A 35 11.20 15.26 -1.59
CA ASN A 35 9.87 15.15 -0.99
C ASN A 35 8.77 15.20 -2.07
N SER A 36 9.16 15.32 -3.34
CA SER A 36 8.25 15.23 -4.48
C SER A 36 7.99 13.77 -4.82
N GLN A 37 6.92 13.24 -4.24
CA GLN A 37 6.18 12.07 -4.73
C GLN A 37 7.07 10.89 -5.15
N GLN A 38 7.56 10.14 -4.15
CA GLN A 38 8.17 8.84 -4.42
C GLN A 38 7.28 8.02 -5.35
N VAL A 39 7.91 7.33 -6.31
CA VAL A 39 7.25 6.32 -7.13
C VAL A 39 6.69 5.26 -6.18
N THR A 40 5.37 5.27 -6.03
CA THR A 40 4.65 4.33 -5.18
C THR A 40 4.02 3.26 -6.06
N ALA A 41 4.13 2.00 -5.66
CA ALA A 41 3.24 1.00 -6.22
C ALA A 41 1.80 1.38 -5.83
N ARG A 42 0.91 1.44 -6.82
CA ARG A 42 -0.50 1.87 -6.72
C ARG A 42 -0.80 3.36 -6.49
N ASN A 43 0.15 4.28 -6.68
CA ASN A 43 -0.08 5.71 -6.44
C ASN A 43 -0.59 5.99 -5.00
N ALA A 44 0.09 5.43 -4.00
CA ALA A 44 -0.35 5.42 -2.59
C ALA A 44 -0.78 6.81 -2.09
N ARG A 45 -0.10 7.88 -2.51
CA ARG A 45 -0.42 9.28 -2.21
C ARG A 45 -0.63 10.12 -3.49
N ALA A 46 -1.57 9.74 -4.34
CA ALA A 46 -1.88 10.52 -5.56
C ALA A 46 -2.36 11.94 -5.22
N ALA A 47 -1.81 12.97 -5.90
CA ALA A 47 -2.23 14.38 -5.76
C ALA A 47 -3.62 14.70 -6.35
N VAL A 48 -4.26 13.73 -7.00
CA VAL A 48 -5.66 13.86 -7.43
C VAL A 48 -6.51 13.77 -6.16
N ALA A 49 -7.39 14.75 -5.93
CA ALA A 49 -8.26 14.81 -4.76
C ALA A 49 -8.77 13.40 -4.43
N PRO A 50 -8.47 12.84 -3.24
CA PRO A 50 -8.86 11.49 -2.92
C PRO A 50 -10.38 11.47 -2.86
N VAL A 51 -11.01 11.09 -3.97
CA VAL A 51 -12.32 10.46 -3.92
C VAL A 51 -12.10 9.30 -2.96
N PRO A 52 -12.78 9.22 -1.80
CA PRO A 52 -12.67 8.06 -0.95
C PRO A 52 -12.86 6.86 -1.86
N PRO A 53 -11.98 5.84 -1.84
CA PRO A 53 -12.22 4.70 -2.70
C PRO A 53 -13.45 4.04 -2.11
N ASN A 54 -14.63 4.42 -2.60
CA ASN A 54 -15.85 3.70 -2.30
C ASN A 54 -15.61 2.32 -2.88
N ALA A 55 -15.94 1.29 -2.11
CA ALA A 55 -15.95 -0.03 -2.71
C ALA A 55 -17.12 -0.04 -3.72
N VAL A 56 -16.79 -0.21 -4.99
CA VAL A 56 -17.74 -0.18 -6.10
C VAL A 56 -17.87 -1.58 -6.66
N ASN A 57 -19.10 -2.01 -6.92
CA ASN A 57 -19.37 -3.16 -7.76
C ASN A 57 -18.89 -2.86 -9.18
N PRO A 58 -17.86 -3.56 -9.70
CA PRO A 58 -17.33 -3.28 -11.03
C PRO A 58 -18.34 -3.55 -12.16
N ALA A 59 -19.32 -4.43 -11.94
CA ALA A 59 -20.31 -4.79 -12.93
C ALA A 59 -21.48 -3.80 -13.00
N THR A 60 -21.86 -3.19 -11.88
CA THR A 60 -23.07 -2.35 -11.80
C THR A 60 -22.80 -0.89 -11.43
N GLY A 61 -21.60 -0.54 -10.98
CA GLY A 61 -21.27 0.78 -10.45
C GLY A 61 -21.87 1.08 -9.07
N GLN A 62 -22.54 0.12 -8.45
CA GLN A 62 -23.14 0.30 -7.12
C GLN A 62 -22.04 0.53 -6.08
N VAL A 63 -22.16 1.60 -5.30
CA VAL A 63 -21.24 1.95 -4.22
C VAL A 63 -21.80 1.51 -2.87
N THR A 64 -20.93 1.12 -1.95
CA THR A 64 -21.31 1.01 -0.54
C THR A 64 -21.07 2.31 0.23
N SER A 65 -21.90 2.51 1.26
CA SER A 65 -21.81 3.66 2.17
C SER A 65 -21.26 3.31 3.55
N ALA A 66 -21.23 2.02 3.94
CA ALA A 66 -20.77 1.64 5.27
C ALA A 66 -19.24 1.77 5.35
N THR A 67 -18.82 2.50 6.37
CA THR A 67 -17.41 2.72 6.69
C THR A 67 -17.15 2.16 8.08
N ALA A 68 -16.08 1.37 8.21
CA ALA A 68 -15.59 0.90 9.50
C ALA A 68 -14.21 1.48 9.77
N TYR A 69 -13.86 1.64 11.03
CA TYR A 69 -12.50 1.92 11.46
C TYR A 69 -11.87 0.66 12.02
N VAL A 70 -10.61 0.43 11.67
CA VAL A 70 -9.83 -0.66 12.27
C VAL A 70 -9.21 -0.12 13.56
N THR A 71 -9.57 -0.76 14.67
CA THR A 71 -9.19 -0.33 16.00
C THR A 71 -8.38 -1.39 16.73
N THR A 72 -7.56 -0.93 17.67
CA THR A 72 -6.89 -1.76 18.65
C THR A 72 -6.95 -1.11 20.04
N ASP A 73 -6.66 -1.87 21.08
CA ASP A 73 -6.52 -1.31 22.42
C ASP A 73 -5.21 -0.53 22.59
N ALA A 74 -5.12 0.26 23.66
CA ALA A 74 -3.94 1.08 23.94
C ALA A 74 -2.66 0.25 24.15
N ALA A 75 -2.79 -0.94 24.73
CA ALA A 75 -1.67 -1.84 25.00
C ALA A 75 -1.03 -2.36 23.69
N ASN A 76 -1.82 -2.48 22.63
CA ASN A 76 -1.41 -2.97 21.32
C ASN A 76 -1.09 -1.85 20.31
N SER A 77 -1.08 -0.58 20.72
CA SER A 77 -0.83 0.58 19.84
C SER A 77 0.51 0.51 19.08
N THR A 78 1.59 0.03 19.72
CA THR A 78 2.90 -0.12 19.06
C THR A 78 2.90 -1.25 18.03
N ALA A 79 2.27 -2.38 18.34
CA ALA A 79 2.09 -3.48 17.40
C ALA A 79 1.24 -3.05 16.20
N PHE A 80 0.20 -2.26 16.44
CA PHE A 80 -0.62 -1.65 15.40
C PHE A 80 0.18 -0.73 14.47
N GLN A 81 1.02 0.18 15.00
CA GLN A 81 1.89 1.00 14.15
C GLN A 81 2.77 0.14 13.24
N THR A 82 3.36 -0.91 13.82
CA THR A 82 4.23 -1.84 13.08
C THR A 82 3.46 -2.59 12.00
N ALA A 83 2.25 -3.03 12.32
CA ALA A 83 1.35 -3.71 11.38
C ALA A 83 0.93 -2.77 10.23
N VAL A 84 0.54 -1.53 10.51
CA VAL A 84 0.19 -0.54 9.47
C VAL A 84 1.37 -0.26 8.54
N LYS A 85 2.56 -0.03 9.10
CA LYS A 85 3.78 0.17 8.31
C LYS A 85 4.12 -1.05 7.45
N SER A 86 3.94 -2.24 8.00
CA SER A 86 4.12 -3.49 7.27
C SER A 86 3.08 -3.63 6.15
N LEU A 87 1.80 -3.31 6.38
CA LEU A 87 0.76 -3.31 5.33
C LEU A 87 1.11 -2.35 4.19
N VAL A 88 1.48 -1.12 4.53
CA VAL A 88 1.80 -0.06 3.56
C VAL A 88 3.10 -0.35 2.80
N SER A 89 3.99 -1.19 3.35
CA SER A 89 5.28 -1.54 2.73
C SER A 89 5.17 -2.11 1.32
N GLY A 90 4.02 -2.67 0.93
CA GLY A 90 3.76 -3.15 -0.43
C GLY A 90 3.44 -2.05 -1.44
N GLN A 91 3.27 -0.81 -1.00
CA GLN A 91 2.86 0.34 -1.81
C GLN A 91 3.86 1.49 -1.78
N MET A 92 4.41 1.79 -0.60
CA MET A 92 5.39 2.83 -0.42
C MET A 92 6.40 2.44 0.66
N ASP A 93 7.51 3.17 0.71
CA ASP A 93 8.51 2.95 1.73
C ASP A 93 7.94 3.31 3.13
N PRO A 94 7.95 2.36 4.09
CA PRO A 94 7.38 2.57 5.43
C PRO A 94 7.99 3.73 6.21
N GLN A 95 9.19 4.22 5.83
CA GLN A 95 9.81 5.37 6.49
C GLN A 95 9.02 6.68 6.28
N TYR A 96 8.21 6.78 5.22
CA TYR A 96 7.37 7.95 4.91
C TYR A 96 5.93 7.82 5.44
N VAL A 97 5.70 6.85 6.32
CA VAL A 97 4.45 6.70 7.06
C VAL A 97 4.66 7.28 8.45
N GLY A 98 3.93 8.36 8.75
CA GLY A 98 3.91 8.98 10.07
C GLY A 98 3.16 8.12 11.09
N TYR A 99 2.86 8.72 12.24
CA TYR A 99 1.99 8.09 13.23
C TYR A 99 0.55 7.91 12.71
N VAL A 100 -0.01 6.71 12.84
CA VAL A 100 -1.39 6.40 12.42
C VAL A 100 -2.26 6.14 13.65
N SER A 101 -3.34 6.88 13.83
CA SER A 101 -4.20 6.68 15.02
C SER A 101 -4.77 5.24 15.10
N ALA A 102 -4.68 4.63 16.27
CA ALA A 102 -5.19 3.28 16.56
C ALA A 102 -6.72 3.19 16.66
N THR A 103 -7.43 4.32 16.56
CA THR A 103 -8.90 4.38 16.67
C THR A 103 -9.60 4.81 15.39
N ASP A 104 -8.96 5.66 14.59
CA ASP A 104 -9.56 6.27 13.40
C ASP A 104 -8.57 6.46 12.23
N GLY A 105 -7.32 6.04 12.39
CA GLY A 105 -6.28 6.18 11.38
C GLY A 105 -6.39 5.19 10.22
N VAL A 106 -7.14 4.10 10.37
CA VAL A 106 -7.36 3.12 9.30
C VAL A 106 -8.86 2.94 9.09
N MET A 107 -9.31 3.25 7.89
CA MET A 107 -10.69 3.13 7.45
C MET A 107 -10.82 1.99 6.43
N ILE A 108 -11.87 1.20 6.55
CA ILE A 108 -12.21 0.15 5.59
C ILE A 108 -13.62 0.34 5.04
N ARG A 109 -13.77 0.04 3.75
CA ARG A 109 -15.04 0.01 3.03
C ARG A 109 -15.03 -1.20 2.12
N ALA A 110 -16.10 -1.98 2.09
CA ALA A 110 -16.19 -3.12 1.20
C ALA A 110 -17.53 -3.12 0.47
N TYR A 111 -17.52 -3.68 -0.74
CA TYR A 111 -18.70 -4.12 -1.45
C TYR A 111 -18.51 -5.61 -1.62
N VAL A 112 -19.33 -6.41 -0.95
CA VAL A 112 -19.26 -7.86 -1.01
C VAL A 112 -20.58 -8.41 -1.50
N GLU A 113 -20.55 -9.04 -2.66
CA GLU A 113 -21.67 -9.80 -3.18
C GLU A 113 -21.45 -11.28 -2.89
N VAL A 114 -22.51 -11.96 -2.44
CA VAL A 114 -22.51 -13.40 -2.20
C VAL A 114 -23.60 -14.08 -3.02
N ASP A 115 -23.34 -15.32 -3.42
CA ASP A 115 -24.32 -16.18 -4.09
C ASP A 115 -25.35 -16.77 -3.09
N ALA A 116 -26.29 -17.56 -3.61
CA ALA A 116 -27.34 -18.18 -2.80
C ALA A 116 -26.79 -19.18 -1.75
N GLN A 117 -25.54 -19.64 -1.89
CA GLN A 117 -24.84 -20.52 -0.98
C GLN A 117 -23.95 -19.73 0.00
N GLY A 118 -24.01 -18.40 -0.03
CA GLY A 118 -23.22 -17.52 0.82
C GLY A 118 -21.75 -17.42 0.40
N ARG A 119 -21.38 -17.83 -0.81
CA ARG A 119 -20.00 -17.72 -1.32
C ARG A 119 -19.79 -16.38 -1.98
N VAL A 120 -18.63 -15.77 -1.76
CA VAL A 120 -18.29 -14.48 -2.38
C VAL A 120 -18.25 -14.62 -3.90
N VAL A 121 -18.84 -13.63 -4.59
CA VAL A 121 -18.77 -13.43 -6.04
C VAL A 121 -17.58 -12.51 -6.33
N PRO A 122 -16.37 -13.04 -6.67
CA PRO A 122 -15.14 -12.25 -6.62
C PRO A 122 -15.10 -11.10 -7.63
N GLN A 123 -15.67 -11.31 -8.82
CA GLN A 123 -15.76 -10.30 -9.87
C GLN A 123 -16.57 -9.06 -9.44
N ASN A 124 -17.53 -9.23 -8.54
CA ASN A 124 -18.41 -8.16 -8.08
C ASN A 124 -17.93 -7.52 -6.77
N SER A 125 -16.92 -8.09 -6.12
CA SER A 125 -16.57 -7.75 -4.74
C SER A 125 -15.21 -7.06 -4.61
N ARG A 126 -15.15 -5.96 -3.85
CA ARG A 126 -13.95 -5.12 -3.68
C ARG A 126 -13.81 -4.68 -2.22
N LEU A 127 -12.58 -4.62 -1.73
CA LEU A 127 -12.21 -3.97 -0.47
C LEU A 127 -11.42 -2.72 -0.77
N SER A 128 -11.72 -1.65 -0.04
CA SER A 128 -11.00 -0.40 -0.03
C SER A 128 -10.51 -0.11 1.38
N LEU A 129 -9.25 0.33 1.48
CA LEU A 129 -8.68 0.85 2.72
C LEU A 129 -8.14 2.25 2.47
N GLU A 130 -8.32 3.10 3.48
CA GLU A 130 -7.79 4.45 3.54
C GLU A 130 -7.06 4.61 4.88
N ILE A 131 -5.80 5.02 4.82
CA ILE A 131 -4.93 5.16 5.99
C ILE A 131 -4.56 6.64 6.10
N LYS A 132 -4.86 7.21 7.27
CA LYS A 132 -4.56 8.57 7.65
C LYS A 132 -3.48 8.54 8.71
N ASP A 133 -2.33 9.09 8.35
CA ASP A 133 -1.26 9.38 9.30
C ASP A 133 -1.27 10.85 9.69
N GLU A 134 -0.41 11.22 10.63
CA GLU A 134 -0.29 12.59 11.13
C GLU A 134 -0.01 13.63 10.04
N PHE A 135 0.62 13.24 8.93
CA PHE A 135 0.90 14.10 7.79
C PHE A 135 -0.32 14.34 6.90
N THR A 136 -1.35 13.51 7.00
CA THR A 136 -2.53 13.60 6.14
C THR A 136 -3.22 14.96 6.33
N ASN A 137 -3.56 15.62 5.21
CA ASN A 137 -4.10 16.99 5.12
C ASN A 137 -3.13 18.12 5.53
N GLN A 138 -1.90 17.82 5.94
CA GLN A 138 -0.88 18.86 6.11
C GLN A 138 -0.42 19.38 4.74
N THR A 139 0.10 20.61 4.74
CA THR A 139 0.68 21.22 3.55
C THR A 139 2.15 20.85 3.43
N ASP A 140 2.56 20.29 2.30
CA ASP A 140 3.96 19.97 2.02
C ASP A 140 4.79 21.20 1.60
N SER A 141 6.07 21.00 1.33
CA SER A 141 6.99 22.06 0.89
C SER A 141 6.62 22.71 -0.45
N SER A 142 5.74 22.09 -1.24
CA SER A 142 5.23 22.63 -2.50
C SER A 142 3.94 23.43 -2.34
N GLY A 143 3.36 23.45 -1.13
CA GLY A 143 2.06 24.07 -0.88
C GLY A 143 0.87 23.14 -1.13
N ALA A 144 1.11 21.88 -1.49
CA ALA A 144 0.05 20.89 -1.75
C ALA A 144 -0.36 20.17 -0.45
N ARG A 145 -1.62 19.74 -0.36
CA ARG A 145 -2.08 18.91 0.76
C ARG A 145 -1.64 17.47 0.56
N ILE A 146 -1.08 16.87 1.60
CA ILE A 146 -0.69 15.46 1.61
C ILE A 146 -1.95 14.59 1.68
N PRO A 147 -2.22 13.73 0.67
CA PRO A 147 -3.38 12.86 0.67
C PRO A 147 -3.20 11.68 1.62
N SER A 148 -4.32 11.03 1.95
CA SER A 148 -4.31 9.74 2.64
C SER A 148 -3.70 8.65 1.77
N ILE A 149 -3.22 7.59 2.42
CA ILE A 149 -2.74 6.39 1.73
C ILE A 149 -3.95 5.53 1.38
N THR A 150 -4.15 5.20 0.11
CA THR A 150 -5.34 4.45 -0.32
C THR A 150 -4.98 3.16 -1.03
N MET A 151 -5.82 2.14 -0.85
CA MET A 151 -5.69 0.86 -1.53
C MET A 151 -7.03 0.26 -1.85
N THR A 152 -7.14 -0.34 -3.03
CA THR A 152 -8.32 -1.13 -3.42
C THR A 152 -7.84 -2.49 -3.89
N VAL A 153 -8.45 -3.54 -3.33
CA VAL A 153 -8.07 -4.93 -3.52
C VAL A 153 -9.29 -5.72 -3.96
N PRO A 154 -9.23 -6.48 -5.07
CA PRO A 154 -10.34 -7.32 -5.47
C PRO A 154 -10.50 -8.52 -4.55
N ALA A 155 -11.74 -8.96 -4.38
CA ALA A 155 -11.99 -10.24 -3.73
C ALA A 155 -11.38 -11.36 -4.57
N SER A 156 -10.84 -12.36 -3.88
CA SER A 156 -10.33 -13.60 -4.46
C SER A 156 -11.26 -14.77 -4.11
N SER A 157 -11.69 -14.86 -2.85
CA SER A 157 -12.56 -15.93 -2.35
C SER A 157 -13.19 -15.54 -1.02
N GLY A 158 -14.13 -16.36 -0.54
CA GLY A 158 -14.67 -16.22 0.80
C GLY A 158 -16.09 -16.73 0.93
N TYR A 159 -16.64 -16.63 2.13
CA TYR A 159 -18.02 -16.91 2.43
C TYR A 159 -18.57 -15.98 3.51
N ALA A 160 -19.88 -15.76 3.47
CA ALA A 160 -20.68 -15.18 4.53
C ALA A 160 -21.93 -16.04 4.69
N TYR A 161 -21.91 -16.97 5.66
CA TYR A 161 -22.96 -17.98 5.84
C TYR A 161 -23.11 -18.33 7.32
N ASN A 162 -24.34 -18.59 7.77
CA ASN A 162 -24.68 -18.90 9.17
C ASN A 162 -24.09 -17.91 10.20
N GLY A 163 -24.11 -16.62 9.86
CA GLY A 163 -23.60 -15.55 10.74
C GLY A 163 -22.07 -15.51 10.87
N GLN A 164 -21.34 -16.29 10.08
CA GLN A 164 -19.87 -16.29 10.04
C GLN A 164 -19.38 -15.71 8.72
N VAL A 165 -18.24 -15.01 8.77
CA VAL A 165 -17.62 -14.34 7.62
C VAL A 165 -16.14 -14.71 7.56
N GLN A 166 -15.72 -15.17 6.39
CA GLN A 166 -14.31 -15.26 6.02
C GLN A 166 -14.16 -14.75 4.58
N LEU A 167 -13.47 -13.64 4.40
CA LEU A 167 -13.26 -13.01 3.09
C LEU A 167 -11.77 -12.91 2.82
N VAL A 168 -11.39 -13.14 1.56
CA VAL A 168 -10.02 -13.00 1.09
C VAL A 168 -10.03 -12.04 -0.09
N PHE A 169 -9.28 -10.95 0.03
CA PHE A 169 -9.01 -9.99 -1.01
C PHE A 169 -7.54 -10.10 -1.39
N GLN A 170 -7.23 -10.22 -2.68
CA GLN A 170 -5.86 -10.45 -3.11
C GLN A 170 -5.57 -9.82 -4.47
N ASP A 171 -4.34 -9.36 -4.63
CA ASP A 171 -3.79 -8.95 -5.92
C ASP A 171 -2.29 -9.32 -6.02
N SER A 172 -1.56 -8.66 -6.91
CA SER A 172 -0.15 -8.94 -7.19
C SER A 172 0.83 -8.47 -6.12
N VAL A 173 0.39 -7.68 -5.13
CA VAL A 173 1.23 -7.19 -4.03
C VAL A 173 1.02 -8.01 -2.77
N GLY A 174 -0.20 -8.45 -2.49
CA GLY A 174 -0.49 -9.19 -1.28
C GLY A 174 -1.95 -9.59 -1.15
N ARG A 175 -2.31 -10.04 0.06
CA ARG A 175 -3.68 -10.40 0.41
C ARG A 175 -4.10 -9.80 1.74
N ILE A 176 -5.39 -9.54 1.86
CA ILE A 176 -6.07 -9.06 3.05
C ILE A 176 -7.20 -10.05 3.34
N GLU A 177 -7.24 -10.54 4.57
CA GLU A 177 -8.24 -11.48 5.06
C GLU A 177 -9.11 -10.80 6.12
N ILE A 178 -10.41 -11.02 6.02
CA ILE A 178 -11.40 -10.53 6.99
C ILE A 178 -12.08 -11.73 7.60
N TYR A 179 -11.97 -11.85 8.92
CA TYR A 179 -12.67 -12.86 9.72
C TYR A 179 -13.68 -12.16 10.61
N GLY A 180 -14.89 -12.69 10.74
CA GLY A 180 -15.87 -12.07 11.60
C GLY A 180 -17.16 -12.84 11.72
N SER A 181 -18.10 -12.20 12.42
CA SER A 181 -19.45 -12.72 12.59
C SER A 181 -20.46 -11.59 12.60
N PHE A 182 -21.68 -11.91 12.18
CA PHE A 182 -22.82 -11.01 12.28
C PHE A 182 -24.00 -11.77 12.88
N ALA A 183 -24.71 -11.12 13.80
CA ALA A 183 -25.96 -11.64 14.35
C ALA A 183 -27.13 -10.90 13.71
N ASN A 184 -28.10 -11.67 13.19
CA ASN A 184 -29.39 -11.16 12.69
C ASN A 184 -29.27 -10.03 11.64
N GLY A 185 -28.20 -10.03 10.82
CA GLY A 185 -27.99 -9.03 9.76
C GLY A 185 -27.71 -7.60 10.25
N GLY A 186 -27.52 -7.38 11.56
CA GLY A 186 -27.27 -6.06 12.12
C GLY A 186 -25.81 -5.64 11.91
N ILE A 187 -24.96 -5.97 12.87
CA ILE A 187 -23.58 -5.52 12.91
C ILE A 187 -22.63 -6.68 12.61
N LEU A 188 -21.74 -6.46 11.64
CA LEU A 188 -20.55 -7.29 11.42
C LEU A 188 -19.45 -6.83 12.38
N ASN A 189 -19.01 -7.75 13.24
CA ASN A 189 -17.80 -7.58 14.05
C ASN A 189 -16.73 -8.49 13.47
N GLY A 190 -15.52 -7.96 13.25
CA GLY A 190 -14.48 -8.74 12.63
C GLY A 190 -13.07 -8.24 12.91
N GLN A 191 -12.12 -8.95 12.31
CA GLN A 191 -10.70 -8.70 12.36
C GLN A 191 -10.13 -8.63 10.96
N VAL A 192 -9.21 -7.70 10.77
CA VAL A 192 -8.47 -7.54 9.51
C VAL A 192 -7.08 -8.13 9.69
N TRP A 193 -6.71 -8.99 8.76
CA TRP A 193 -5.39 -9.60 8.65
C TRP A 193 -4.83 -9.31 7.27
N PHE A 194 -3.51 -9.27 7.13
CA PHE A 194 -2.89 -9.04 5.83
C PHE A 194 -1.54 -9.76 5.72
N SER A 195 -1.10 -9.97 4.50
CA SER A 195 0.28 -10.36 4.20
C SER A 195 0.70 -9.74 2.87
N ASN A 196 1.87 -9.10 2.86
CA ASN A 196 2.48 -8.65 1.62
C ASN A 196 3.35 -9.76 1.05
N SER A 197 3.21 -9.98 -0.26
CA SER A 197 4.09 -10.83 -1.06
C SER A 197 5.21 -10.03 -1.73
N LYS A 198 5.02 -8.72 -1.88
CA LYS A 198 5.99 -7.78 -2.41
C LYS A 198 6.06 -6.51 -1.57
N THR A 199 7.23 -5.91 -1.54
CA THR A 199 7.46 -4.55 -1.05
C THR A 199 7.34 -3.53 -2.19
N TRP A 200 7.35 -2.25 -1.84
CA TRP A 200 7.20 -1.11 -2.75
C TRP A 200 8.29 -1.05 -3.83
N ASP A 201 9.49 -1.56 -3.53
CA ASP A 201 10.63 -1.66 -4.46
C ASP A 201 10.57 -2.93 -5.34
N GLY A 202 9.53 -3.74 -5.19
CA GLY A 202 9.31 -4.97 -5.95
C GLY A 202 10.03 -6.20 -5.39
N SER A 203 10.80 -6.08 -4.30
CA SER A 203 11.42 -7.23 -3.65
C SER A 203 10.40 -8.10 -2.89
N THR A 204 10.78 -9.32 -2.54
CA THR A 204 9.90 -10.26 -1.85
C THR A 204 9.72 -9.85 -0.39
N ALA A 205 8.47 -9.70 0.04
CA ALA A 205 8.15 -9.42 1.44
C ALA A 205 8.10 -10.71 2.28
N ALA A 206 8.28 -10.58 3.60
CA ALA A 206 8.02 -11.65 4.55
C ALA A 206 6.52 -11.96 4.54
N SER A 207 6.11 -13.00 3.82
CA SER A 207 4.72 -13.37 3.56
C SER A 207 4.05 -14.04 4.79
N THR A 208 4.07 -13.37 5.94
CA THR A 208 3.42 -13.81 7.18
C THR A 208 2.09 -13.09 7.35
N LEU A 209 1.03 -13.84 7.62
CA LEU A 209 -0.28 -13.26 7.93
C LEU A 209 -0.21 -12.52 9.27
N THR A 210 -0.43 -11.21 9.23
CA THR A 210 -0.28 -10.28 10.36
C THR A 210 -1.63 -9.66 10.69
N GLY A 211 -2.02 -9.67 11.96
CA GLY A 211 -3.24 -9.03 12.43
C GLY A 211 -3.09 -7.52 12.44
N LEU A 212 -4.01 -6.80 11.79
CA LEU A 212 -4.06 -5.35 11.77
C LEU A 212 -4.87 -4.80 12.93
N GLY A 213 -6.06 -5.37 13.18
CA GLY A 213 -6.94 -4.94 14.27
C GLY A 213 -8.37 -5.44 14.11
N ASN A 214 -9.25 -4.94 14.97
CA ASN A 214 -10.68 -5.27 14.97
C ASN A 214 -11.48 -4.17 14.25
N PHE A 215 -12.69 -4.47 13.80
CA PHE A 215 -13.61 -3.46 13.29
C PHE A 215 -15.05 -3.85 13.58
N GLN A 216 -15.92 -2.83 13.50
CA GLN A 216 -17.36 -2.99 13.60
C GLN A 216 -18.04 -2.17 12.49
N VAL A 217 -18.98 -2.77 11.77
CA VAL A 217 -19.67 -2.12 10.65
C VAL A 217 -21.10 -2.64 10.51
N GLN A 218 -21.98 -1.82 9.96
CA GLN A 218 -23.31 -2.29 9.54
C GLN A 218 -23.14 -3.33 8.43
N THR A 219 -23.76 -4.50 8.62
CA THR A 219 -23.71 -5.60 7.65
C THR A 219 -24.27 -5.11 6.32
N CYS A 220 -25.39 -4.40 6.39
CA CYS A 220 -25.98 -3.71 5.27
C CYS A 220 -25.14 -2.48 4.90
N GLY A 221 -24.49 -2.54 3.73
CA GLY A 221 -23.51 -1.55 3.29
C GLY A 221 -22.07 -2.04 3.42
N PHE A 222 -21.79 -3.16 4.08
CA PHE A 222 -20.55 -3.90 3.86
C PHE A 222 -20.75 -4.99 2.81
N PHE A 223 -21.88 -5.69 2.92
CA PHE A 223 -22.40 -6.59 1.90
C PHE A 223 -23.43 -5.85 1.03
N ARG A 224 -23.64 -6.36 -0.19
CA ARG A 224 -24.79 -5.99 -1.00
C ARG A 224 -26.06 -6.39 -0.25
N CYS A 225 -26.84 -5.42 0.23
CA CYS A 225 -28.18 -5.68 0.74
C CYS A 225 -29.05 -6.18 -0.42
N GLN A 226 -29.73 -7.29 -0.21
CA GLN A 226 -30.82 -7.75 -1.08
C GLN A 226 -32.14 -7.18 -0.58
#